data_AF-A0A2I2KNF6-F1
#
_entry.id   AF-A0A2I2KNF6-F1
#
_cell.length_a   1.000
_cell.length_b   1.000
_cell.length_c   1.000
_cell.angle_alpha   90.00
_cell.angle_beta   90.00
_cell.angle_gamma   90.00
#
_symmetry.space_group_name_H-M   'P 1'
#
loop_
_entity.id
_entity.type
_entity.pdbx_description
1 polymer ?
#
loop_
_entity_poly.entity_id
_entity_poly.type
_entity_poly.pdbx_seq_one_letter_code
_entity_poly.pdbx_strand_id
1 'polypeptide(L)'
;MPPYYEVAPHRGGLFDPTPRCTAPEDLLGQLLDNADEVDLSDRQIRQLLAVQARYRRVQHGLAVKLMVSAEQVRLTPESLTPTAMEHRRQVHEARGALFAQHGINGDVALAAVFRILTAEQIDTLMTVVTADVKAMLRQVAPVLVTAVAPLYTLVATTRAGLREVDPGDPREMRVEDDDRLELWLVNEAASDGEPSPTRSVPVLQGQP
;
A
#
# COMPACT_ATOMS: atom_id res chain seq x y z
N MET A 1 2.16 37.27 7.24
CA MET A 1 1.72 35.87 7.28
C MET A 1 1.75 35.37 5.84
N PRO A 2 2.73 34.57 5.41
CA PRO A 2 2.79 34.16 4.00
C PRO A 2 1.69 33.13 3.69
N PRO A 3 1.06 33.19 2.51
CA PRO A 3 -0.04 32.31 2.13
C PRO A 3 0.54 31.01 1.54
N TYR A 4 0.47 29.91 2.29
CA TYR A 4 0.92 28.60 1.79
C TYR A 4 -0.09 27.52 2.16
N TYR A 5 -1.19 27.43 1.40
CA TYR A 5 -2.16 26.33 1.52
C TYR A 5 -2.78 25.86 0.18
N GLU A 6 -2.26 26.30 -0.98
CA GLU A 6 -2.83 25.89 -2.28
C GLU A 6 -2.08 24.72 -2.94
N VAL A 7 -0.89 24.34 -2.49
CA VAL A 7 -0.02 23.36 -3.16
C VAL A 7 0.34 22.16 -2.28
N ALA A 8 -0.47 21.84 -1.29
CA ALA A 8 -0.21 20.65 -0.49
C ALA A 8 -0.44 19.39 -1.38
N PRO A 9 0.54 18.48 -1.53
CA PRO A 9 0.49 17.36 -2.50
C PRO A 9 -0.74 16.45 -2.37
N HIS A 10 -1.34 16.39 -1.18
CA HIS A 10 -2.59 15.66 -0.92
C HIS A 10 -3.84 16.29 -1.57
N ARG A 11 -3.76 17.53 -2.07
CA ARG A 11 -4.86 18.25 -2.75
C ARG A 11 -4.80 18.12 -4.28
N GLY A 12 -3.65 17.77 -4.85
CA GLY A 12 -3.46 17.60 -6.30
C GLY A 12 -3.74 16.20 -6.85
N GLY A 13 -4.33 15.31 -6.04
CA GLY A 13 -4.57 13.90 -6.40
C GLY A 13 -3.30 13.03 -6.50
N LEU A 14 -2.10 13.62 -6.36
CA LEU A 14 -0.83 12.90 -6.38
C LEU A 14 -0.67 11.97 -5.16
N PHE A 15 -1.21 12.41 -4.03
CA PHE A 15 -1.52 11.57 -2.87
C PHE A 15 -3.01 11.68 -2.61
N ASP A 16 -3.83 11.03 -3.44
CA ASP A 16 -5.24 10.84 -3.11
C ASP A 16 -5.30 10.12 -1.75
N PRO A 17 -5.68 10.81 -0.66
CA PRO A 17 -5.75 10.22 0.66
C PRO A 17 -7.14 9.60 0.85
N THR A 18 -7.86 9.24 -0.23
CA THR A 18 -8.92 8.25 -0.10
C THR A 18 -8.30 7.11 0.68
N PRO A 19 -8.80 6.82 1.90
CA PRO A 19 -8.13 5.85 2.75
C PRO A 19 -8.15 4.52 2.00
N ARG A 20 -6.99 4.14 1.44
CA ARG A 20 -6.83 2.85 0.80
C ARG A 20 -6.66 1.87 1.95
N CYS A 21 -7.64 1.00 2.07
CA CYS A 21 -7.53 -0.14 2.94
C CYS A 21 -6.52 -1.12 2.33
N THR A 22 -5.75 -1.83 3.16
CA THR A 22 -4.86 -2.90 2.71
C THR A 22 -5.61 -4.14 2.23
N ALA A 23 -6.94 -4.18 2.39
CA ALA A 23 -7.73 -5.30 1.91
C ALA A 23 -7.69 -5.38 0.37
N PRO A 24 -7.51 -6.59 -0.18
CA PRO A 24 -7.37 -6.77 -1.62
C PRO A 24 -8.67 -6.40 -2.34
N GLU A 25 -8.57 -5.63 -3.43
CA GLU A 25 -9.70 -5.31 -4.31
C GLU A 25 -10.17 -6.56 -5.08
N ASP A 26 -9.21 -7.39 -5.50
CA ASP A 26 -9.47 -8.71 -6.06
C ASP A 26 -8.71 -9.78 -5.28
N LEU A 27 -9.43 -10.53 -4.46
CA LEU A 27 -8.86 -11.56 -3.59
C LEU A 27 -8.25 -12.74 -4.37
N LEU A 28 -8.79 -13.05 -5.55
CA LEU A 28 -8.44 -14.29 -6.27
C LEU A 28 -7.82 -14.07 -7.65
N GLY A 29 -7.81 -12.86 -8.19
CA GLY A 29 -7.29 -12.60 -9.54
C GLY A 29 -5.92 -13.25 -9.75
N GLN A 30 -4.95 -12.90 -8.90
CA GLN A 30 -3.59 -13.45 -8.95
C GLN A 30 -3.53 -14.97 -8.74
N LEU A 31 -4.39 -15.52 -7.88
CA LEU A 31 -4.43 -16.96 -7.60
C LEU A 31 -4.96 -17.75 -8.80
N LEU A 32 -5.94 -17.19 -9.52
CA LEU A 32 -6.54 -17.81 -10.70
C LEU A 32 -5.68 -17.61 -11.95
N ASP A 33 -4.99 -16.48 -12.06
CA ASP A 33 -4.04 -16.21 -13.14
C ASP A 33 -2.84 -17.18 -13.11
N ASN A 34 -2.50 -17.69 -11.92
CA ASN A 34 -1.41 -18.64 -11.70
C ASN A 34 -1.90 -20.03 -11.25
N ALA A 35 -3.14 -20.40 -11.62
CA ALA A 35 -3.77 -21.64 -11.16
C ALA A 35 -2.97 -22.91 -11.49
N ASP A 36 -2.34 -22.94 -12.67
CA ASP A 36 -1.51 -24.07 -13.12
C ASP A 36 -0.19 -24.15 -12.33
N GLU A 37 0.43 -23.00 -12.03
CA GLU A 37 1.68 -22.94 -11.27
C GLU A 37 1.47 -23.31 -9.79
N VAL A 38 0.30 -22.98 -9.24
CA VAL A 38 -0.11 -23.34 -7.88
C VAL A 38 -0.76 -24.75 -7.82
N ASP A 39 -0.86 -25.46 -8.95
CA ASP A 39 -1.47 -26.80 -9.05
C ASP A 39 -2.87 -26.88 -8.40
N LEU A 40 -3.75 -25.94 -8.75
CA LEU A 40 -5.10 -25.89 -8.17
C LEU A 40 -6.01 -26.95 -8.79
N SER A 41 -6.62 -27.77 -7.94
CA SER A 41 -7.66 -28.71 -8.39
C SER A 41 -8.98 -28.00 -8.72
N ASP A 42 -9.78 -28.58 -9.62
CA ASP A 42 -11.16 -28.13 -9.94
C ASP A 42 -12.05 -27.96 -8.71
N ARG A 43 -11.81 -28.76 -7.66
CA ARG A 43 -12.54 -28.65 -6.39
C ARG A 43 -12.12 -27.37 -5.65
N GLN A 44 -10.82 -27.12 -5.53
CA GLN A 44 -10.29 -25.93 -4.87
C GLN A 44 -10.73 -24.67 -5.62
N ILE A 45 -10.65 -24.64 -6.96
CA ILE A 45 -11.12 -23.52 -7.77
C ILE A 45 -12.58 -23.18 -7.45
N ARG A 46 -13.47 -24.18 -7.41
CA ARG A 46 -14.89 -23.96 -7.04
C ARG A 46 -15.06 -23.41 -5.62
N GLN A 47 -14.28 -23.90 -4.66
CA GLN A 47 -14.32 -23.40 -3.28
C GLN A 47 -13.83 -21.95 -3.19
N LEU A 48 -12.75 -21.62 -3.90
CA LEU A 48 -12.19 -20.28 -3.99
C LEU A 48 -13.22 -19.32 -4.61
N LEU A 49 -13.81 -19.66 -5.76
CA LEU A 49 -14.87 -18.84 -6.38
C LEU A 49 -16.05 -18.56 -5.42
N ALA A 50 -16.41 -19.51 -4.56
CA ALA A 50 -17.43 -19.29 -3.54
C ALA A 50 -16.96 -18.29 -2.45
N VAL A 51 -15.70 -18.33 -2.03
CA VAL A 51 -15.08 -17.33 -1.14
C VAL A 51 -15.12 -15.95 -1.80
N GLN A 52 -14.72 -15.83 -3.07
CA GLN A 52 -14.74 -14.55 -3.79
C GLN A 52 -16.15 -13.98 -3.95
N ALA A 53 -17.13 -14.82 -4.27
CA ALA A 53 -18.53 -14.40 -4.35
C ALA A 53 -19.07 -13.91 -3.00
N ARG A 54 -18.63 -14.50 -1.89
CA ARG A 54 -18.98 -14.02 -0.54
C ARG A 54 -18.27 -12.71 -0.23
N TYR A 55 -16.97 -12.62 -0.50
CA TYR A 55 -16.16 -11.44 -0.27
C TYR A 55 -16.70 -10.22 -1.04
N ARG A 56 -16.97 -10.36 -2.34
CA ARG A 56 -17.56 -9.29 -3.17
C ARG A 56 -18.91 -8.80 -2.63
N ARG A 57 -19.78 -9.70 -2.15
CA ARG A 57 -21.06 -9.30 -1.55
C ARG A 57 -20.87 -8.45 -0.29
N VAL A 58 -19.95 -8.86 0.58
CA VAL A 58 -19.61 -8.11 1.79
C VAL A 58 -19.01 -6.75 1.43
N GLN A 59 -18.07 -6.72 0.49
CA GLN A 59 -17.43 -5.48 0.06
C GLN A 59 -18.39 -4.53 -0.63
N HIS A 60 -19.32 -5.02 -1.46
CA HIS A 60 -20.34 -4.17 -2.07
C HIS A 60 -21.21 -3.47 -1.01
N GLY A 61 -21.67 -4.20 0.01
CA GLY A 61 -22.42 -3.62 1.12
C GLY A 61 -21.62 -2.59 1.91
N LEU A 62 -20.31 -2.78 2.04
CA LEU A 62 -19.42 -1.83 2.72
C LEU A 62 -19.10 -0.60 1.87
N ALA A 63 -18.91 -0.76 0.57
CA ALA A 63 -18.67 0.33 -0.37
C ALA A 63 -19.82 1.35 -0.36
N VAL A 64 -21.08 0.87 -0.34
CA VAL A 64 -22.26 1.75 -0.21
C VAL A 64 -22.21 2.55 1.10
N LYS A 65 -21.83 1.92 2.23
CA LYS A 65 -21.70 2.62 3.53
C LYS A 65 -20.57 3.65 3.50
N LEU A 66 -19.43 3.33 2.87
CA LEU A 66 -18.31 4.24 2.69
C LEU A 66 -18.68 5.44 1.82
N MET A 67 -19.47 5.26 0.77
CA MET A 67 -19.99 6.35 -0.07
C MET A 67 -20.91 7.29 0.73
N VAL A 68 -21.86 6.73 1.49
CA VAL A 68 -22.75 7.52 2.35
C VAL A 68 -21.96 8.28 3.41
N SER A 69 -20.98 7.63 4.04
CA SER A 69 -20.12 8.26 5.05
C SER A 69 -19.19 9.33 4.46
N ALA A 70 -18.73 9.16 3.21
CA ALA A 70 -17.96 10.18 2.51
C ALA A 70 -18.78 11.45 2.27
N GLU A 71 -20.05 11.30 1.88
CA GLU A 71 -20.97 12.41 1.74
C GLU A 71 -21.23 13.10 3.09
N GLN A 72 -21.41 12.35 4.17
CA GLN A 72 -21.56 12.92 5.52
C GLN A 72 -20.34 13.74 5.94
N VAL A 73 -19.11 13.25 5.68
CA VAL A 73 -17.89 14.03 5.92
C VAL A 73 -17.90 15.32 5.09
N ARG A 74 -18.28 15.25 3.81
CA ARG A 74 -18.33 16.41 2.91
C ARG A 74 -19.31 17.48 3.37
N LEU A 75 -20.45 17.07 3.93
CA LEU A 75 -21.49 17.97 4.42
C LEU A 75 -21.21 18.52 5.83
N THR A 76 -20.23 17.95 6.55
CA THR A 76 -19.92 18.38 7.91
C THR A 76 -19.16 19.72 7.90
N PRO A 77 -19.66 20.77 8.57
CA PRO A 77 -19.03 22.09 8.54
C PRO A 77 -17.60 22.11 9.11
N GLU A 78 -16.72 22.92 8.52
CA GLU A 78 -15.32 23.08 8.95
C GLU A 78 -15.13 24.04 10.15
N SER A 79 -16.20 24.40 10.85
CA SER A 79 -16.16 25.31 11.99
C SER A 79 -15.23 24.80 13.10
N LEU A 80 -14.39 25.69 13.62
CA LEU A 80 -13.44 25.40 14.71
C LEU A 80 -14.04 25.61 16.12
N THR A 81 -15.37 25.74 16.23
CA THR A 81 -16.02 25.78 17.54
C THR A 81 -15.91 24.41 18.23
N PRO A 82 -15.81 24.35 19.58
CA PRO A 82 -15.69 23.07 20.29
C PRO A 82 -16.79 22.06 19.94
N THR A 83 -18.04 22.53 19.84
CA THR A 83 -19.19 21.69 19.47
C THR A 83 -19.10 21.16 18.03
N ALA A 84 -18.66 21.99 17.08
CA ALA A 84 -18.47 21.55 15.70
C ALA A 84 -17.30 20.58 15.56
N MET A 85 -16.19 20.80 16.28
CA MET A 85 -15.06 19.89 16.31
C MET A 85 -15.44 18.51 16.85
N GLU A 86 -16.26 18.45 17.91
CA GLU A 86 -16.75 17.20 18.48
C GLU A 86 -17.68 16.45 17.51
N HIS A 87 -18.59 17.15 16.85
CA HIS A 87 -19.44 16.55 15.81
C HIS A 87 -18.59 15.99 14.66
N ARG A 88 -17.59 16.75 14.21
CA ARG A 88 -16.67 16.34 13.15
C ARG A 88 -15.89 15.09 13.56
N ARG A 89 -15.37 15.04 14.79
CA ARG A 89 -14.68 13.88 15.36
C ARG A 89 -15.54 12.62 15.23
N GLN A 90 -16.80 12.68 15.64
CA GLN A 90 -17.72 11.54 15.57
C GLN A 90 -17.96 11.05 14.13
N VAL A 91 -18.14 11.96 13.16
CA VAL A 91 -18.33 11.59 11.75
C VAL A 91 -17.06 10.94 11.17
N HIS A 92 -15.88 11.50 11.47
CA HIS A 92 -14.61 10.91 11.03
C HIS A 92 -14.31 9.56 11.71
N GLU A 93 -14.61 9.40 12.99
CA GLU A 93 -14.47 8.13 13.72
C GLU A 93 -15.37 7.05 13.14
N ALA A 94 -16.65 7.38 12.87
CA ALA A 94 -17.58 6.46 12.23
C ALA A 94 -17.08 6.03 10.83
N ARG A 95 -16.53 6.96 10.05
CA ARG A 95 -15.91 6.63 8.75
C ARG A 95 -14.66 5.77 8.91
N GLY A 96 -13.80 6.07 9.88
CA GLY A 96 -12.60 5.29 10.20
C GLY A 96 -12.93 3.85 10.57
N ALA A 97 -14.01 3.63 11.35
CA ALA A 97 -14.48 2.30 11.70
C ALA A 97 -14.90 1.47 10.46
N LEU A 98 -15.47 2.10 9.42
CA LEU A 98 -15.79 1.42 8.16
C LEU A 98 -14.53 0.98 7.41
N PHE A 99 -13.46 1.78 7.42
CA PHE A 99 -12.18 1.37 6.85
C PHE A 99 -11.51 0.24 7.63
N ALA A 100 -11.59 0.27 8.96
CA ALA A 100 -11.11 -0.83 9.79
C ALA A 100 -11.89 -2.13 9.49
N GLN A 101 -13.22 -2.03 9.34
CA GLN A 101 -14.06 -3.17 8.94
C GLN A 101 -13.70 -3.69 7.54
N HIS A 102 -13.35 -2.81 6.62
CA HIS A 102 -12.89 -3.18 5.28
C HIS A 102 -11.64 -4.07 5.35
N GLY A 103 -10.69 -3.71 6.23
CA GLY A 103 -9.47 -4.48 6.49
C GLY A 103 -9.78 -5.86 7.06
N ILE A 104 -10.56 -5.90 8.13
CA ILE A 104 -10.98 -7.14 8.79
C ILE A 104 -11.67 -8.10 7.80
N ASN A 105 -12.52 -7.57 6.90
CA ASN A 105 -13.18 -8.40 5.89
C ASN A 105 -12.20 -9.00 4.89
N GLY A 106 -11.15 -8.25 4.52
CA GLY A 106 -10.04 -8.74 3.71
C GLY A 106 -9.31 -9.89 4.40
N ASP A 107 -8.89 -9.69 5.65
CA ASP A 107 -8.17 -10.69 6.44
C ASP A 107 -8.98 -11.98 6.62
N VAL A 108 -10.28 -11.86 6.91
CA VAL A 108 -11.18 -13.01 7.05
C VAL A 108 -11.30 -13.79 5.74
N ALA A 109 -11.33 -13.10 4.60
CA ALA A 109 -11.42 -13.74 3.30
C ALA A 109 -10.10 -14.41 2.91
N LEU A 110 -8.95 -13.77 3.18
CA LEU A 110 -7.63 -14.35 2.98
C LEU A 110 -7.42 -15.61 3.84
N ALA A 111 -7.81 -15.55 5.12
CA ALA A 111 -7.80 -16.71 6.00
C ALA A 111 -8.72 -17.85 5.54
N ALA A 112 -9.77 -17.55 4.75
CA ALA A 112 -10.59 -18.59 4.11
C ALA A 112 -9.90 -19.22 2.90
N VAL A 113 -9.16 -18.43 2.11
CA VAL A 113 -8.33 -18.93 1.00
C VAL A 113 -7.24 -19.87 1.52
N PHE A 114 -6.48 -19.47 2.54
CA PHE A 114 -5.41 -20.32 3.10
C PHE A 114 -5.91 -21.62 3.76
N ARG A 115 -7.19 -21.71 4.10
CA ARG A 115 -7.79 -22.98 4.57
C ARG A 115 -8.14 -23.95 3.44
N ILE A 116 -8.19 -23.48 2.19
CA ILE A 116 -8.47 -24.30 1.00
C ILE A 116 -7.19 -24.83 0.38
N LEU A 117 -6.10 -24.06 0.48
CA LEU A 117 -4.79 -24.39 -0.07
C LEU A 117 -3.99 -25.29 0.88
N THR A 118 -3.07 -26.08 0.31
CA THR A 118 -2.04 -26.77 1.10
C THR A 118 -0.91 -25.80 1.47
N ALA A 119 -0.05 -26.19 2.41
CA ALA A 119 1.13 -25.39 2.76
C ALA A 119 2.06 -25.14 1.55
N GLU A 120 2.30 -26.17 0.75
CA GLU A 120 3.11 -26.08 -0.48
C GLU A 120 2.48 -25.11 -1.49
N GLN A 121 1.17 -25.15 -1.68
CA GLN A 121 0.46 -24.21 -2.57
C GLN A 121 0.53 -22.77 -2.06
N ILE A 122 0.49 -22.58 -0.74
CA ILE A 122 0.66 -21.26 -0.12
C ILE A 122 2.08 -20.74 -0.38
N ASP A 123 3.10 -21.56 -0.18
CA ASP A 123 4.49 -21.16 -0.41
C ASP A 123 4.75 -20.79 -1.89
N THR A 124 4.21 -21.58 -2.83
CA THR A 124 4.27 -21.28 -4.26
C THR A 124 3.55 -19.97 -4.58
N LEU A 125 2.34 -19.78 -4.06
CA LEU A 125 1.58 -18.54 -4.25
C LEU A 125 2.36 -17.33 -3.71
N MET A 126 2.91 -17.41 -2.50
CA MET A 126 3.67 -16.31 -1.91
C MET A 126 4.93 -15.99 -2.71
N THR A 127 5.57 -17.00 -3.30
CA THR A 127 6.71 -16.81 -4.20
C THR A 127 6.31 -16.01 -5.44
N VAL A 128 5.21 -16.39 -6.11
CA VAL A 128 4.69 -15.71 -7.30
C VAL A 128 4.27 -14.27 -6.96
N VAL A 129 3.48 -14.07 -5.91
CA VAL A 129 3.03 -12.74 -5.48
C VAL A 129 4.22 -11.85 -5.13
N THR A 130 5.23 -12.39 -4.43
CA THR A 130 6.43 -11.63 -4.09
C THR A 130 7.19 -11.19 -5.35
N ALA A 131 7.30 -12.06 -6.35
CA ALA A 131 7.95 -11.73 -7.62
C ALA A 131 7.21 -10.59 -8.35
N ASP A 132 5.88 -10.66 -8.42
CA ASP A 132 5.03 -9.64 -9.05
C ASP A 132 5.10 -8.29 -8.34
N VAL A 133 5.02 -8.30 -7.00
CA VAL A 133 5.15 -7.09 -6.19
C VAL A 133 6.53 -6.46 -6.37
N LYS A 134 7.60 -7.27 -6.35
CA LYS A 134 8.97 -6.79 -6.64
C LYS A 134 9.04 -6.18 -8.04
N ALA A 135 8.43 -6.80 -9.05
CA ALA A 135 8.43 -6.28 -10.42
C ALA A 135 7.67 -4.95 -10.54
N MET A 136 6.47 -4.85 -9.97
CA MET A 136 5.67 -3.63 -9.94
C MET A 136 6.41 -2.50 -9.23
N LEU A 137 6.97 -2.75 -8.05
CA LEU A 137 7.67 -1.71 -7.30
C LEU A 137 8.92 -1.20 -8.03
N ARG A 138 9.64 -2.07 -8.75
CA ARG A 138 10.75 -1.65 -9.63
C ARG A 138 10.27 -0.73 -10.76
N GLN A 139 9.09 -0.97 -11.33
CA GLN A 139 8.53 -0.12 -12.39
C GLN A 139 8.07 1.24 -11.87
N VAL A 140 7.56 1.29 -10.64
CA VAL A 140 6.99 2.52 -10.04
C VAL A 140 8.04 3.36 -9.33
N ALA A 141 9.16 2.77 -8.90
CA ALA A 141 10.24 3.48 -8.21
C ALA A 141 10.75 4.76 -8.90
N PRO A 142 11.01 4.81 -10.22
CA PRO A 142 11.44 6.05 -10.89
C PRO A 142 10.44 7.19 -10.73
N VAL A 143 9.14 6.86 -10.82
CA VAL A 143 8.05 7.83 -10.67
C VAL A 143 7.99 8.31 -9.22
N LEU A 144 8.10 7.40 -8.25
CA LEU A 144 8.10 7.76 -6.82
C LEU A 144 9.26 8.68 -6.47
N VAL A 145 10.48 8.36 -6.92
CA VAL A 145 11.66 9.20 -6.67
C VAL A 145 11.50 10.58 -7.33
N THR A 146 11.02 10.62 -8.57
CA THR A 146 10.75 11.89 -9.26
C THR A 146 9.72 12.75 -8.52
N ALA A 147 8.69 12.12 -7.94
CA ALA A 147 7.63 12.82 -7.23
C ALA A 147 8.07 13.44 -5.88
N VAL A 148 9.14 12.91 -5.27
CA VAL A 148 9.65 13.36 -3.97
C VAL A 148 10.99 14.09 -4.06
N ALA A 149 11.66 14.05 -5.21
CA ALA A 149 12.85 14.84 -5.47
C ALA A 149 12.54 16.36 -5.41
N PRO A 150 13.47 17.20 -4.90
CA PRO A 150 14.82 16.89 -4.43
C PRO A 150 14.90 16.46 -2.96
N LEU A 151 13.77 16.35 -2.24
CA LEU A 151 13.76 16.19 -0.78
C LEU A 151 14.22 14.80 -0.32
N TYR A 152 14.16 13.79 -1.19
CA TYR A 152 14.58 12.43 -0.88
C TYR A 152 15.41 11.83 -2.02
N THR A 153 16.38 11.00 -1.66
CA THR A 153 17.13 10.15 -2.60
C THR A 153 16.85 8.68 -2.29
N LEU A 154 16.97 7.82 -3.30
CA LEU A 154 16.82 6.38 -3.15
C LEU A 154 18.20 5.78 -2.82
N VAL A 155 18.26 4.98 -1.77
CA VAL A 155 19.49 4.27 -1.39
C VAL A 155 19.21 2.79 -1.20
N ALA A 156 20.21 1.98 -1.51
CA ALA A 156 20.27 0.57 -1.15
C ALA A 156 21.08 0.41 0.13
N THR A 157 20.48 -0.22 1.14
CA THR A 157 21.18 -0.78 2.29
C THR A 157 21.65 -2.17 1.90
N THR A 158 22.96 -2.33 1.75
CA THR A 158 23.60 -3.61 1.41
C THR A 158 24.47 -4.09 2.56
N ARG A 159 24.96 -5.34 2.49
CA ARG A 159 26.00 -5.82 3.42
C ARG A 159 27.28 -4.95 3.41
N ALA A 160 27.55 -4.27 2.31
CA ALA A 160 28.70 -3.36 2.15
C ALA A 160 28.42 -1.93 2.66
N GLY A 161 27.20 -1.63 3.09
CA GLY A 161 26.77 -0.31 3.55
C GLY A 161 25.71 0.32 2.65
N LEU A 162 25.51 1.63 2.85
CA LEU A 162 24.54 2.43 2.09
C LEU A 162 25.14 2.87 0.76
N ARG A 163 24.39 2.70 -0.33
CA ARG A 163 24.76 3.18 -1.67
C ARG A 163 23.58 3.92 -2.29
N GLU A 164 23.82 5.08 -2.89
CA GLU A 164 22.81 5.77 -3.70
C GLU A 164 22.46 4.94 -4.94
N VAL A 165 21.18 4.92 -5.29
CA VAL A 165 20.63 4.11 -6.38
C VAL A 165 20.01 5.05 -7.39
N ASP A 166 20.47 4.97 -8.65
CA ASP A 166 19.78 5.62 -9.75
C ASP A 166 18.50 4.82 -10.07
N PRO A 167 17.29 5.35 -9.79
CA PRO A 167 16.07 4.63 -10.11
C PRO A 167 15.84 4.51 -11.63
N GLY A 168 16.53 5.31 -12.45
CA GLY A 168 16.52 5.23 -13.91
C GLY A 168 17.32 4.06 -14.48
N ASP A 169 18.21 3.43 -13.69
CA ASP A 169 18.95 2.24 -14.10
C ASP A 169 18.33 0.95 -13.50
N PRO A 170 17.66 0.11 -14.32
CA PRO A 170 17.08 -1.15 -13.87
C PRO A 170 18.08 -2.12 -13.23
N ARG A 171 19.39 -1.96 -13.50
CA ARG A 171 20.45 -2.78 -12.91
C ARG A 171 20.69 -2.42 -11.46
N GLU A 172 20.60 -1.14 -11.12
CA GLU A 172 20.79 -0.66 -9.74
C GLU A 172 19.55 -0.91 -8.87
N MET A 173 18.39 -1.05 -9.49
CA MET A 173 17.13 -1.44 -8.86
C MET A 173 17.03 -2.94 -8.54
N ARG A 174 18.06 -3.73 -8.86
CA ARG A 174 18.15 -5.14 -8.48
C ARG A 174 18.71 -5.26 -7.08
N VAL A 175 17.79 -5.45 -6.15
CA VAL A 175 18.06 -5.75 -4.74
C VAL A 175 18.33 -7.26 -4.63
N GLU A 176 19.50 -7.66 -4.14
CA GLU A 176 19.75 -9.06 -3.74
C GLU A 176 18.87 -9.41 -2.53
N ASP A 177 18.69 -10.70 -2.22
CA ASP A 177 17.67 -11.13 -1.25
C ASP A 177 17.83 -10.54 0.16
N ASP A 178 19.03 -10.09 0.54
CA ASP A 178 19.31 -9.42 1.82
C ASP A 178 19.38 -7.89 1.76
N ASP A 179 19.38 -7.30 0.56
CA ASP A 179 19.49 -5.86 0.39
C ASP A 179 18.12 -5.19 0.60
N ARG A 180 18.11 -3.90 0.94
CA ARG A 180 16.87 -3.12 1.12
C ARG A 180 16.93 -1.80 0.39
N LEU A 181 15.88 -1.44 -0.34
CA LEU A 181 15.72 -0.10 -0.91
C LEU A 181 14.90 0.80 0.02
N GLU A 182 15.46 1.96 0.32
CA GLU A 182 14.91 2.94 1.25
C GLU A 182 14.99 4.35 0.64
N LEU A 183 13.98 5.18 0.91
CA LEU A 183 14.01 6.61 0.62
C LEU A 183 14.59 7.31 1.84
N TRP A 184 15.65 8.09 1.62
CA TRP A 184 16.31 8.85 2.66
C TRP A 184 16.21 10.34 2.37
N LEU A 185 15.93 11.12 3.41
CA LEU A 185 15.83 12.58 3.28
C LEU A 185 17.18 13.16 2.88
N VAL A 186 17.21 13.94 1.80
CA VAL A 186 18.39 14.72 1.42
C VAL A 186 18.47 15.91 2.36
N ASN A 187 19.46 15.91 3.26
CA ASN A 187 19.76 17.09 4.07
C ASN A 187 20.63 18.03 3.21
N GLU A 188 20.13 19.21 2.85
CA GLU A 188 20.94 20.30 2.29
C GLU A 188 21.87 20.87 3.38
N ALA A 189 22.88 20.09 3.78
CA ALA A 189 24.00 20.52 4.61
C ALA A 189 25.18 19.55 4.44
N ALA A 190 25.59 19.31 3.20
CA ALA A 190 26.86 18.66 2.88
C ALA A 190 27.68 19.60 1.98
N SER A 191 27.96 20.81 2.46
CA SER A 191 29.18 21.51 2.05
C SER A 191 30.35 20.78 2.72
N ASP A 192 31.08 20.00 1.93
CA ASP A 192 32.39 19.40 2.25
C ASP A 192 32.46 18.21 3.22
N GLY A 193 31.46 17.33 3.25
CA GLY A 193 31.59 16.06 3.98
C GLY A 193 30.40 15.15 3.73
N GLU A 194 30.68 13.85 3.62
CA GLU A 194 29.75 12.77 3.22
C GLU A 194 28.30 12.93 3.73
N PRO A 195 27.29 12.62 2.90
CA PRO A 195 25.89 12.68 3.30
C PRO A 195 25.65 11.78 4.51
N SER A 196 25.44 12.39 5.67
CA SER A 196 25.18 11.70 6.93
C SER A 196 23.66 11.64 7.16
N PRO A 197 23.03 10.46 7.08
CA PRO A 197 21.62 10.43 6.77
C PRO A 197 20.77 10.29 8.05
N THR A 198 19.73 11.13 8.19
CA THR A 198 19.07 11.42 9.50
C THR A 198 17.71 10.75 9.70
N ARG A 199 17.08 10.24 8.64
CA ARG A 199 15.79 9.54 8.71
C ARG A 199 15.52 8.74 7.42
N SER A 200 15.16 7.46 7.55
CA SER A 200 14.79 6.60 6.42
C SER A 200 13.31 6.21 6.45
N VAL A 201 12.74 6.01 5.26
CA VAL A 201 11.44 5.38 5.06
C VAL A 201 11.65 4.19 4.12
N PRO A 202 11.31 2.96 4.54
CA PRO A 202 11.47 1.79 3.69
C PRO A 202 10.54 1.87 2.48
N VAL A 203 11.07 1.55 1.29
CA VAL A 203 10.33 1.60 0.01
C VAL A 203 9.95 0.19 -0.44
N LEU A 204 10.87 -0.75 -0.21
CA LEU A 204 10.69 -2.17 -0.49
C LEU A 204 10.88 -2.98 0.80
N GLN A 205 9.78 -3.30 1.48
CA GLN A 205 9.78 -4.40 2.44
C GLN A 205 8.91 -5.52 1.86
N GLY A 206 9.56 -6.52 1.27
CA GLY A 206 8.96 -7.85 1.27
C GLY A 206 9.04 -8.35 2.70
N GLN A 207 7.94 -8.32 3.44
CA GLN A 207 7.84 -9.22 4.59
C GLN A 207 7.64 -10.64 4.05
N PRO A 208 8.31 -11.64 4.63
CA PRO A 208 8.08 -13.04 4.30
C PRO A 208 6.63 -13.44 4.59
#